data_AF-A0A1C5X8U3-F1
#
_entry.id   AF-A0A1C5X8U3-F1
#
_cell.length_a   1.000
_cell.length_b   1.000
_cell.length_c   1.000
_cell.angle_alpha   90.00
_cell.angle_beta   90.00
_cell.angle_gamma   90.00
#
_symmetry.space_group_name_H-M   'P 1'
#
loop_
_entity.id
_entity.type
_entity.pdbx_description
1 polymer ?
#
loop_
_entity_poly.entity_id
_entity_poly.type
_entity_poly.pdbx_seq_one_letter_code
_entity_poly.pdbx_strand_id
1 'polypeptide(L)'
;MKPKNAIKLSVDILMTLALLFLMGYQFWGEAAHEWLGAGMFLLFIAHHILNGNWHKTLFKGKYNAMRIITLCIDILILLAMIAQMYSGIVMSRYVFDFLPPIGGLSSARRLHILGAYWGYILMSLHLGFHWNMILGMLRKAAGIKNKSKIRSTAAFIAGLVIAGYGVWTFISRDFPTYLLLKSEFVFLDYSEPKILFYVDYLALMGLCIFIAYYSTKVMRKLKEKPEGPQ
;
A
#
# COMPACT_ATOMS: atom_id res chain seq x y z
N MET A 1 -8.49 -24.17 0.41
CA MET A 1 -8.98 -22.79 0.71
C MET A 1 -10.34 -22.64 0.05
N LYS A 2 -11.32 -21.94 0.63
CA LYS A 2 -12.60 -21.70 -0.07
C LYS A 2 -12.33 -20.89 -1.36
N PRO A 3 -12.98 -21.20 -2.50
CA PRO A 3 -12.68 -20.56 -3.78
C PRO A 3 -12.78 -19.04 -3.73
N LYS A 4 -13.79 -18.50 -3.04
CA LYS A 4 -13.94 -17.05 -2.81
C LYS A 4 -12.73 -16.40 -2.12
N ASN A 5 -12.11 -17.08 -1.15
CA ASN A 5 -10.95 -16.54 -0.44
C ASN A 5 -9.68 -16.62 -1.30
N ALA A 6 -9.59 -17.61 -2.20
CA ALA A 6 -8.52 -17.68 -3.18
C ALA A 6 -8.57 -16.48 -4.13
N ILE A 7 -9.77 -16.17 -4.66
CA ILE A 7 -9.97 -15.02 -5.56
C ILE A 7 -9.61 -13.71 -4.88
N LYS A 8 -10.08 -13.48 -3.63
CA LYS A 8 -9.70 -12.29 -2.84
C LYS A 8 -8.19 -12.15 -2.74
N LEU A 9 -7.52 -13.22 -2.30
CA LEU A 9 -6.07 -13.22 -2.16
C LEU A 9 -5.37 -12.92 -3.48
N SER A 10 -5.83 -13.52 -4.59
CA SER A 10 -5.27 -13.25 -5.92
C SER A 10 -5.44 -11.78 -6.31
N VAL A 11 -6.61 -11.19 -6.09
CA VAL A 11 -6.84 -9.75 -6.35
C VAL A 11 -5.89 -8.90 -5.52
N ASP A 12 -5.74 -9.17 -4.23
CA ASP A 12 -4.87 -8.41 -3.33
C ASP A 12 -3.38 -8.52 -3.73
N ILE A 13 -2.95 -9.70 -4.16
CA ILE A 13 -1.58 -9.92 -4.68
C ILE A 13 -1.39 -9.15 -5.99
N LEU A 14 -2.32 -9.28 -6.94
CA LEU A 14 -2.23 -8.58 -8.22
C LEU A 14 -2.22 -7.06 -8.05
N MET A 15 -3.01 -6.52 -7.12
CA MET A 15 -2.99 -5.09 -6.79
C MET A 15 -1.63 -4.65 -6.22
N THR A 16 -1.05 -5.47 -5.33
CA THR A 16 0.26 -5.16 -4.75
C THR A 16 1.36 -5.17 -5.81
N LEU A 17 1.33 -6.14 -6.72
CA LEU A 17 2.25 -6.22 -7.85
C LEU A 17 2.05 -5.06 -8.83
N ALA A 18 0.79 -4.72 -9.14
CA ALA A 18 0.46 -3.59 -9.99
C ALA A 18 0.94 -2.27 -9.39
N LEU A 19 0.76 -2.05 -8.08
CA LEU A 19 1.29 -0.87 -7.40
C LEU A 19 2.81 -0.75 -7.57
N LEU A 20 3.57 -1.83 -7.34
CA LEU A 20 5.02 -1.81 -7.52
C LEU A 20 5.40 -1.52 -8.97
N PHE A 21 4.72 -2.17 -9.93
CA PHE A 21 4.94 -1.91 -11.36
C PHE A 21 4.70 -0.44 -11.71
N LEU A 22 3.60 0.14 -11.24
CA LEU A 22 3.21 1.52 -11.49
C LEU A 22 4.23 2.53 -10.96
N MET A 23 4.87 2.25 -9.82
CA MET A 23 5.97 3.10 -9.35
C MET A 23 7.17 3.11 -10.30
N GLY A 24 7.38 2.05 -11.08
CA GLY A 24 8.48 1.91 -12.04
C GLY A 24 8.26 2.56 -13.40
N TYR A 25 7.51 3.66 -13.50
CA TYR A 25 7.13 4.32 -14.77
C TYR A 25 8.29 4.47 -15.76
N GLN A 26 9.47 4.91 -15.28
CA GLN A 26 10.66 5.15 -16.11
C GLN A 26 11.15 3.91 -16.88
N PHE A 27 10.85 2.70 -16.40
CA PHE A 27 11.33 1.45 -17.02
C PHE A 27 10.38 0.83 -18.03
N TRP A 28 9.10 1.21 -17.99
CA TRP A 28 8.03 0.56 -18.76
C TRP A 28 7.34 1.50 -19.74
N GLY A 29 7.51 2.80 -19.57
CA GLY A 29 6.96 3.82 -20.46
C GLY A 29 5.48 4.12 -20.23
N GLU A 30 5.00 5.13 -20.96
CA GLU A 30 3.66 5.71 -20.81
C GLU A 30 2.55 4.67 -21.04
N ALA A 31 2.57 3.99 -22.19
CA ALA A 31 1.50 3.06 -22.57
C ALA A 31 1.32 1.92 -21.55
N ALA A 32 2.41 1.28 -21.12
CA ALA A 32 2.34 0.20 -20.14
C ALA A 32 1.82 0.69 -18.78
N HIS A 33 2.26 1.87 -18.34
CA HIS A 33 1.79 2.48 -17.11
C HIS A 33 0.29 2.79 -17.14
N GLU A 34 -0.22 3.33 -18.24
CA GLU A 34 -1.65 3.63 -18.39
C GLU A 34 -2.51 2.35 -18.39
N TRP A 35 -2.11 1.31 -19.13
CA TRP A 35 -2.84 0.04 -19.17
C TRP A 35 -2.86 -0.66 -17.81
N LEU A 36 -1.72 -0.70 -17.13
CA LEU A 36 -1.64 -1.26 -15.77
C LEU A 36 -2.40 -0.39 -14.76
N GLY A 37 -2.46 0.92 -14.96
CA GLY A 37 -3.24 1.85 -14.13
C GLY A 37 -4.73 1.59 -14.25
N ALA A 38 -5.23 1.42 -15.48
CA ALA A 38 -6.62 1.01 -15.73
C ALA A 38 -6.92 -0.37 -15.15
N GLY A 39 -6.00 -1.33 -15.29
CA GLY A 39 -6.10 -2.66 -14.67
C GLY A 39 -6.15 -2.59 -13.13
N MET A 40 -5.31 -1.77 -12.52
CA MET A 40 -5.31 -1.51 -11.08
C MET A 40 -6.65 -0.95 -10.60
N PHE A 41 -7.26 -0.05 -11.37
CA PHE A 41 -8.60 0.48 -11.05
C PHE A 41 -9.68 -0.61 -11.07
N LEU A 42 -9.68 -1.48 -12.08
CA LEU A 42 -10.60 -2.63 -12.15
C LEU A 42 -10.39 -3.59 -10.97
N LEU A 43 -9.14 -3.90 -10.62
CA LEU A 43 -8.81 -4.73 -9.47
C LEU A 43 -9.28 -4.07 -8.16
N PHE A 44 -9.15 -2.76 -8.02
CA PHE A 44 -9.60 -2.01 -6.85
C PHE A 44 -11.13 -2.07 -6.68
N ILE A 45 -11.89 -1.97 -7.78
CA ILE A 45 -13.34 -2.17 -7.79
C ILE A 45 -13.67 -3.61 -7.39
N ALA A 46 -13.00 -4.60 -7.99
CA ALA A 46 -13.20 -6.01 -7.67
C ALA A 46 -12.91 -6.29 -6.18
N HIS A 47 -11.85 -5.71 -5.62
CA HIS A 47 -11.52 -5.78 -4.20
C HIS A 47 -12.67 -5.26 -3.33
N HIS A 48 -13.24 -4.10 -3.65
CA HIS A 48 -14.37 -3.52 -2.91
C HIS A 48 -15.62 -4.41 -2.98
N ILE A 49 -15.96 -4.92 -4.17
CA ILE A 49 -17.10 -5.83 -4.36
C ILE A 49 -16.91 -7.11 -3.54
N LEU A 50 -15.73 -7.74 -3.63
CA LEU A 50 -15.42 -8.96 -2.90
C LEU A 50 -15.43 -8.73 -1.37
N ASN A 51 -15.06 -7.53 -0.93
CA ASN A 51 -15.04 -7.10 0.46
C ASN A 51 -16.30 -6.33 0.89
N GLY A 52 -17.42 -6.45 0.16
CA GLY A 52 -18.69 -5.77 0.42
C GLY A 52 -19.25 -5.87 1.85
N ASN A 53 -18.90 -6.93 2.60
CA ASN A 53 -19.29 -7.05 4.00
C ASN A 53 -18.65 -5.98 4.90
N TRP A 54 -17.46 -5.49 4.57
CA TRP A 54 -16.79 -4.42 5.31
C TRP A 54 -17.64 -3.13 5.29
N HIS A 55 -18.16 -2.74 4.11
CA HIS A 55 -19.08 -1.61 3.97
C HIS A 55 -20.36 -1.77 4.78
N LYS A 56 -20.89 -2.99 4.92
CA LYS A 56 -22.06 -3.26 5.76
C LYS A 56 -21.77 -3.15 7.25
N THR A 57 -20.54 -3.45 7.65
CA THR A 57 -20.11 -3.37 9.07
C THR A 57 -19.66 -1.99 9.48
N LEU A 58 -19.37 -1.10 8.54
CA LEU A 58 -18.95 0.29 8.77
C LEU A 58 -19.89 1.00 9.76
N PHE A 59 -21.20 0.92 9.55
CA PHE A 59 -22.19 1.55 10.44
C PHE A 59 -22.56 0.72 11.68
N LYS A 60 -21.87 -0.39 11.95
CA LYS A 60 -22.22 -1.34 13.01
C LYS A 60 -21.11 -1.54 14.04
N GLY A 61 -21.48 -1.62 15.32
CA GLY A 61 -20.58 -1.97 16.43
C GLY A 61 -19.78 -0.80 17.01
N LYS A 62 -19.11 -1.04 18.15
CA LYS A 62 -18.32 -0.02 18.84
C LYS A 62 -17.03 0.31 18.06
N TYR A 63 -16.67 1.58 18.06
CA TYR A 63 -15.41 2.07 17.49
C TYR A 63 -14.33 2.09 18.56
N ASN A 64 -13.30 1.25 18.38
CA ASN A 64 -12.10 1.32 19.18
C ASN A 64 -11.00 2.08 18.40
N ALA A 65 -9.95 2.54 19.10
CA ALA A 65 -8.89 3.33 18.48
C ALA A 65 -8.28 2.66 17.23
N MET A 66 -8.03 1.35 17.28
CA MET A 66 -7.50 0.60 16.13
C MET A 66 -8.45 0.63 14.92
N ARG A 67 -9.76 0.44 15.17
CA ARG A 67 -10.78 0.47 14.12
C ARG A 67 -10.90 1.86 13.50
N ILE A 68 -10.76 2.93 14.29
CA ILE A 68 -10.75 4.31 13.80
C ILE A 68 -9.52 4.53 12.91
N ILE A 69 -8.32 4.15 13.36
CA ILE A 69 -7.08 4.31 12.59
C ILE A 69 -7.16 3.56 11.25
N THR A 70 -7.58 2.28 11.28
CA THR A 70 -7.74 1.50 10.04
C THR A 70 -8.76 2.15 9.11
N LEU A 71 -9.90 2.60 9.64
CA LEU A 71 -10.90 3.30 8.83
C LEU A 71 -10.36 4.59 8.21
N CYS A 72 -9.61 5.41 8.96
CA CYS A 72 -8.99 6.62 8.44
C CYS A 72 -8.03 6.29 7.29
N ILE A 73 -7.18 5.28 7.44
CA ILE A 73 -6.26 4.84 6.39
C ILE A 73 -7.04 4.33 5.17
N ASP A 74 -8.09 3.52 5.36
CA ASP A 74 -8.90 3.00 4.25
C ASP A 74 -9.60 4.14 3.48
N ILE A 75 -10.12 5.16 4.17
CA ILE A 75 -10.72 6.34 3.54
C ILE A 75 -9.66 7.14 2.78
N LEU A 76 -8.47 7.36 3.36
CA LEU A 76 -7.39 8.09 2.69
C LEU A 76 -6.89 7.35 1.45
N ILE A 77 -6.82 6.01 1.49
CA ILE A 77 -6.52 5.18 0.32
C ILE A 77 -7.59 5.34 -0.75
N LEU A 78 -8.88 5.30 -0.37
CA LEU A 78 -9.97 5.50 -1.32
C LEU A 78 -9.87 6.87 -2.01
N LEU A 79 -9.60 7.94 -1.25
CA LEU A 79 -9.40 9.28 -1.81
C LEU A 79 -8.17 9.33 -2.73
N ALA A 80 -7.05 8.72 -2.33
CA ALA A 80 -5.85 8.63 -3.16
C ALA A 80 -6.12 7.88 -4.48
N MET A 81 -6.85 6.77 -4.43
CA MET A 81 -7.23 5.99 -5.61
C MET A 81 -8.16 6.77 -6.56
N ILE A 82 -9.12 7.52 -6.02
CA ILE A 82 -9.98 8.39 -6.85
C ILE A 82 -9.15 9.51 -7.49
N ALA A 83 -8.26 10.15 -6.73
CA ALA A 83 -7.37 11.18 -7.26
C ALA A 83 -6.43 10.64 -8.35
N GLN A 84 -5.87 9.43 -8.15
CA GLN A 84 -5.05 8.73 -9.15
C GLN A 84 -5.84 8.41 -10.42
N MET A 85 -7.07 7.90 -10.29
CA MET A 85 -7.89 7.59 -11.46
C MET A 85 -8.25 8.86 -12.24
N TYR A 86 -8.72 9.89 -11.55
CA TYR A 86 -9.06 11.16 -12.19
C TYR A 86 -7.84 11.76 -12.90
N SER A 87 -6.73 11.92 -12.19
CA SER A 87 -5.52 12.50 -12.78
C SER A 87 -4.93 11.65 -13.90
N GLY A 88 -4.97 10.32 -13.76
CA GLY A 88 -4.51 9.37 -14.78
C GLY A 88 -5.33 9.46 -16.06
N ILE A 89 -6.67 9.54 -15.96
CA ILE A 89 -7.54 9.75 -17.13
C ILE A 89 -7.22 11.08 -17.81
N VAL A 90 -7.11 12.17 -17.04
CA VAL A 90 -6.83 13.51 -17.60
C VAL A 90 -5.48 13.58 -18.30
N MET A 91 -4.49 12.81 -17.83
CA MET A 91 -3.13 12.78 -18.40
C MET A 91 -2.93 11.68 -19.45
N SER A 92 -3.92 10.80 -19.65
CA SER A 92 -3.80 9.63 -20.51
C SER A 92 -3.66 10.02 -21.98
N ARG A 93 -2.80 9.28 -22.69
CA ARG A 93 -2.56 9.44 -24.12
C ARG A 93 -2.94 8.20 -24.93
N TYR A 94 -3.06 7.05 -24.29
CA TYR A 94 -3.25 5.76 -24.97
C TYR A 94 -4.56 5.09 -24.57
N VAL A 95 -4.84 4.96 -23.27
CA VAL A 95 -5.99 4.16 -22.80
C VAL A 95 -7.30 4.92 -22.89
N PHE A 96 -7.27 6.23 -22.63
CA PHE A 96 -8.45 7.10 -22.60
C PHE A 96 -8.38 8.19 -23.68
N ASP A 97 -7.67 7.94 -24.77
CA ASP A 97 -7.51 8.86 -25.91
C ASP A 97 -8.83 9.24 -26.60
N PHE A 98 -9.84 8.39 -26.47
CA PHE A 98 -11.20 8.58 -26.98
C PHE A 98 -12.02 9.62 -26.19
N LEU A 99 -11.57 10.01 -24.99
CA LEU A 99 -12.26 11.03 -24.19
C LEU A 99 -11.80 12.44 -24.59
N PRO A 100 -12.71 13.43 -24.60
CA PRO A 100 -12.30 14.82 -24.78
C PRO A 100 -11.35 15.24 -23.64
N PRO A 101 -10.41 16.16 -23.88
CA PRO A 101 -9.57 16.71 -22.82
C PRO A 101 -10.44 17.37 -21.75
N ILE A 102 -10.35 16.90 -20.51
CA ILE A 102 -11.12 17.41 -19.38
C ILE A 102 -10.16 17.87 -18.29
N GLY A 103 -10.35 19.09 -17.77
CA GLY A 103 -9.58 19.61 -16.62
C GLY A 103 -8.20 20.17 -16.98
N GLY A 104 -7.47 20.61 -15.96
CA GLY A 104 -6.15 21.24 -16.10
C GLY A 104 -5.00 20.24 -15.95
N LEU A 105 -4.10 20.19 -16.94
CA LEU A 105 -2.93 19.29 -16.92
C LEU A 105 -2.02 19.50 -15.69
N SER A 106 -1.82 20.74 -15.25
CA SER A 106 -1.01 21.03 -14.06
C SER A 106 -1.66 20.51 -12.77
N SER A 107 -2.96 20.72 -12.58
CA SER A 107 -3.66 20.22 -11.39
C SER A 107 -3.75 18.70 -11.40
N ALA A 108 -3.99 18.08 -12.56
CA ALA A 108 -3.95 16.63 -12.72
C ALA A 108 -2.57 16.07 -12.34
N ARG A 109 -1.47 16.67 -12.82
CA ARG A 109 -0.11 16.23 -12.43
C ARG A 109 0.14 16.31 -10.92
N ARG A 110 -0.25 17.41 -10.29
CA ARG A 110 -0.11 17.59 -8.82
C ARG A 110 -0.88 16.52 -8.06
N LEU A 111 -2.13 16.26 -8.44
CA LEU A 111 -2.96 15.20 -7.87
C LEU A 111 -2.37 13.81 -8.15
N HIS A 112 -1.75 13.62 -9.31
CA HIS A 112 -1.11 12.36 -9.67
C HIS A 112 0.11 12.07 -8.80
N ILE A 113 0.97 13.07 -8.56
CA ILE A 113 2.15 12.91 -7.69
C ILE A 113 1.70 12.69 -6.25
N LEU A 114 0.81 13.52 -5.72
CA LEU A 114 0.30 13.36 -4.36
C LEU A 114 -0.36 12.00 -4.16
N GLY A 115 -1.23 11.59 -5.09
CA GLY A 115 -1.94 10.32 -5.05
C GLY A 115 -0.99 9.12 -5.15
N ALA A 116 0.04 9.19 -5.98
CA ALA A 116 1.00 8.09 -6.15
C ALA A 116 1.83 7.88 -4.87
N TYR A 117 2.44 8.94 -4.34
CA TYR A 117 3.33 8.84 -3.18
C TYR A 117 2.56 8.57 -1.88
N TRP A 118 1.47 9.29 -1.61
CA TRP A 118 0.63 8.98 -0.44
C TRP A 118 -0.07 7.65 -0.60
N GLY A 119 -0.59 7.33 -1.78
CA GLY A 119 -1.21 6.04 -2.07
C GLY A 119 -0.26 4.88 -1.78
N TYR A 120 1.01 4.99 -2.20
CA TYR A 120 2.03 3.99 -1.92
C TYR A 120 2.27 3.78 -0.42
N ILE A 121 2.49 4.86 0.34
CA ILE A 121 2.74 4.80 1.79
C ILE A 121 1.51 4.24 2.53
N LEU A 122 0.31 4.76 2.21
CA LEU A 122 -0.92 4.35 2.85
C LEU A 122 -1.26 2.89 2.55
N MET A 123 -1.09 2.42 1.31
CA MET A 123 -1.29 1.01 0.94
C MET A 123 -0.31 0.10 1.69
N SER A 124 0.94 0.53 1.84
CA SER A 124 1.96 -0.21 2.59
C SER A 124 1.62 -0.31 4.08
N LEU A 125 1.07 0.78 4.67
CA LEU A 125 0.56 0.78 6.04
C LEU A 125 -0.67 -0.14 6.20
N HIS A 126 -1.61 -0.07 5.26
CA HIS A 126 -2.80 -0.93 5.22
C HIS A 126 -2.40 -2.40 5.19
N LEU A 127 -1.45 -2.79 4.32
CA LEU A 127 -0.89 -4.13 4.28
C LEU A 127 -0.27 -4.54 5.64
N GLY A 128 0.40 -3.60 6.31
CA GLY A 128 0.97 -3.78 7.64
C GLY A 128 -0.05 -4.06 8.74
N PHE A 129 -1.22 -3.42 8.72
CA PHE A 129 -2.31 -3.72 9.65
C PHE A 129 -2.86 -5.13 9.45
N HIS A 130 -2.87 -5.62 8.22
CA HIS A 130 -3.30 -6.97 7.87
C HIS A 130 -2.17 -8.02 7.98
N TRP A 131 -0.96 -7.63 8.38
CA TRP A 131 0.22 -8.50 8.37
C TRP A 131 0.11 -9.74 9.28
N ASN A 132 -0.62 -9.65 10.40
CA ASN A 132 -0.91 -10.82 11.25
C ASN A 132 -1.66 -11.93 10.49
N MET A 133 -2.60 -11.56 9.61
CA MET A 133 -3.35 -12.49 8.78
C MET A 133 -2.42 -13.15 7.76
N ILE A 134 -1.59 -12.35 7.09
CA ILE A 134 -0.62 -12.82 6.08
C ILE A 134 0.38 -13.80 6.71
N LEU A 135 0.97 -13.45 7.86
CA LEU A 135 1.86 -14.35 8.60
C LEU A 135 1.14 -15.65 9.02
N GLY A 136 -0.14 -15.58 9.40
CA GLY A 136 -0.96 -16.75 9.70
C GLY A 136 -1.13 -17.68 8.50
N MET A 137 -1.39 -17.10 7.32
CA MET A 137 -1.51 -17.83 6.06
C MET A 137 -0.18 -18.48 5.64
N LEU A 138 0.92 -17.73 5.70
CA LEU A 138 2.26 -18.23 5.38
C LEU A 138 2.69 -19.37 6.29
N ARG A 139 2.43 -19.26 7.61
CA ARG A 139 2.73 -20.35 8.56
C ARG A 139 1.94 -21.61 8.24
N LYS A 140 0.68 -21.47 7.85
CA LYS A 140 -0.18 -22.60 7.46
C LYS A 140 0.33 -23.26 6.18
N ALA A 141 0.71 -22.47 5.18
CA ALA A 141 1.28 -22.97 3.93
C ALA A 141 2.62 -23.68 4.13
N ALA A 142 3.47 -23.16 5.03
CA ALA A 142 4.77 -23.74 5.37
C ALA A 142 4.70 -24.88 6.41
N GLY A 143 3.51 -25.32 6.83
CA GLY A 143 3.35 -26.40 7.82
C GLY A 143 3.91 -26.10 9.22
N ILE A 144 4.10 -24.82 9.57
CA ILE A 144 4.73 -24.42 10.84
C ILE A 144 3.71 -24.50 11.98
N LYS A 145 3.82 -25.56 12.81
CA LYS A 145 2.92 -25.79 13.95
C LYS A 145 3.39 -25.14 15.26
N ASN A 146 4.69 -25.09 15.52
CA ASN A 146 5.24 -24.63 16.79
C ASN A 146 5.71 -23.17 16.77
N LYS A 147 5.34 -22.41 17.81
CA LYS A 147 5.91 -21.07 18.07
C LYS A 147 7.35 -21.24 18.54
N SER A 148 8.31 -20.87 17.70
CA SER A 148 9.73 -20.82 18.05
C SER A 148 10.13 -19.39 18.41
N LYS A 149 10.67 -19.18 19.61
CA LYS A 149 11.24 -17.89 20.04
C LYS A 149 12.36 -17.45 19.08
N ILE A 150 13.24 -18.37 18.69
CA ILE A 150 14.33 -18.12 17.74
C ILE A 150 13.81 -17.57 16.41
N ARG A 151 12.81 -18.24 15.80
CA ARG A 151 12.23 -17.78 14.52
C ARG A 151 11.55 -16.42 14.66
N SER A 152 10.89 -16.16 15.79
CA SER A 152 10.25 -14.87 16.04
C SER A 152 11.28 -13.75 16.22
N THR A 153 12.39 -14.01 16.90
CA THR A 153 13.48 -13.04 17.06
C THR A 153 14.20 -12.80 15.74
N ALA A 154 14.51 -13.86 14.97
CA ALA A 154 15.10 -13.73 13.65
C ALA A 154 14.22 -12.90 12.70
N ALA A 155 12.90 -13.15 12.67
CA ALA A 155 11.96 -12.35 11.88
C ALA A 155 11.87 -10.89 12.34
N PHE A 156 11.99 -10.63 13.65
CA PHE A 156 12.06 -9.27 14.19
C PHE A 156 13.33 -8.55 13.72
N ILE A 157 14.51 -9.19 13.84
CA ILE A 157 15.79 -8.63 13.41
C ILE A 157 15.78 -8.37 11.91
N ALA A 158 15.32 -9.33 11.10
CA ALA A 158 15.20 -9.14 9.65
C ALA A 158 14.27 -7.97 9.31
N GLY A 159 13.11 -7.87 9.97
CA GLY A 159 12.20 -6.74 9.81
C GLY A 159 12.83 -5.40 10.21
N LEU A 160 13.67 -5.38 11.25
CA LEU A 160 14.36 -4.19 11.72
C LEU A 160 15.46 -3.73 10.74
N VAL A 161 16.20 -4.67 10.15
CA VAL A 161 17.18 -4.37 9.09
C VAL A 161 16.48 -3.79 7.86
N ILE A 162 15.38 -4.43 7.42
CA ILE A 162 14.57 -3.94 6.28
C ILE A 162 14.02 -2.55 6.58
N ALA A 163 13.49 -2.32 7.79
CA ALA A 163 12.99 -1.02 8.18
C ALA A 163 14.10 0.04 8.21
N GLY A 164 15.29 -0.29 8.72
CA GLY A 164 16.45 0.61 8.70
C GLY A 164 16.85 1.01 7.29
N TYR A 165 16.93 0.04 6.37
CA TYR A 165 17.19 0.32 4.96
C TYR A 165 16.05 1.13 4.32
N GLY A 166 14.80 0.84 4.65
CA GLY A 166 13.64 1.62 4.19
C GLY A 166 13.65 3.08 4.66
N VAL A 167 14.15 3.36 5.86
CA VAL A 167 14.34 4.76 6.34
C VAL A 167 15.38 5.48 5.48
N TRP A 168 16.49 4.80 5.18
CA TRP A 168 17.50 5.33 4.27
C TRP A 168 16.90 5.60 2.89
N THR A 169 16.18 4.64 2.30
CA THR A 169 15.48 4.82 1.01
C THR A 169 14.50 5.99 1.03
N PHE A 170 13.73 6.15 2.11
CA PHE A 170 12.75 7.23 2.24
C PHE A 170 13.40 8.62 2.11
N ILE A 171 14.60 8.78 2.67
CA ILE A 171 15.36 10.03 2.62
C ILE A 171 16.11 10.14 1.29
N SER A 172 16.85 9.10 0.90
CA SER A 172 17.70 9.10 -0.30
C SER A 172 16.92 9.24 -1.60
N ARG A 173 15.64 8.84 -1.64
CA ARG A 173 14.74 9.02 -2.79
C ARG A 173 13.82 10.24 -2.67
N ASP A 174 14.07 11.12 -1.71
CA ASP A 174 13.35 12.39 -1.52
C ASP A 174 11.82 12.24 -1.40
N PHE A 175 11.32 11.15 -0.79
CA PHE A 175 9.88 10.97 -0.57
C PHE A 175 9.20 12.18 0.11
N PRO A 176 9.80 12.83 1.13
CA PRO A 176 9.20 14.04 1.74
C PRO A 176 8.94 15.18 0.74
N THR A 177 9.79 15.33 -0.27
CA THR A 177 9.65 16.36 -1.30
C THR A 177 8.37 16.15 -2.11
N TYR A 178 8.09 14.90 -2.49
CA TYR A 178 6.91 14.55 -3.30
C TYR A 178 5.63 14.40 -2.45
N LEU A 179 5.73 13.87 -1.23
CA LEU A 179 4.61 13.77 -0.29
C LEU A 179 4.05 15.15 0.10
N LEU A 180 4.92 16.16 0.22
CA LEU A 180 4.54 17.54 0.52
C LEU A 180 4.38 18.42 -0.72
N LEU A 181 4.47 17.82 -1.92
CA LEU A 181 4.38 18.50 -3.21
C LEU A 181 5.31 19.73 -3.30
N LYS A 182 6.51 19.64 -2.72
CA LYS A 182 7.56 20.66 -2.88
C LYS A 182 8.12 20.69 -4.30
N SER A 183 7.98 19.59 -5.04
CA SER A 183 8.27 19.50 -6.46
C SER A 183 7.06 18.94 -7.22
N GLU A 184 6.74 19.57 -8.35
CA GLU A 184 5.75 19.09 -9.32
C GLU A 184 6.38 18.21 -10.43
N PHE A 185 7.69 18.04 -10.37
CA PHE A 185 8.46 17.24 -11.33
C PHE A 185 9.23 16.17 -10.57
N VAL A 186 8.85 14.91 -10.81
CA VAL A 186 9.53 13.76 -10.23
C VAL A 186 10.79 13.48 -11.03
N PHE A 187 11.93 13.44 -10.34
CA PHE A 187 13.17 13.00 -10.96
C PHE A 187 13.12 11.49 -11.21
N LEU A 188 13.34 11.09 -12.46
CA LEU A 188 13.31 9.71 -12.92
C LEU A 188 14.65 9.36 -13.55
N ASP A 189 15.37 8.43 -12.93
CA ASP A 189 16.65 7.94 -13.42
C ASP A 189 16.44 6.69 -14.32
N TYR A 190 16.47 6.92 -15.63
CA TYR A 190 16.33 5.86 -16.62
C TYR A 190 17.53 4.91 -16.70
N SER A 191 18.68 5.30 -16.12
CA SER A 191 19.90 4.48 -16.09
C SER A 191 19.98 3.55 -14.88
N GLU A 192 19.10 3.74 -13.89
CA GLU A 192 19.08 2.96 -12.67
C GLU A 192 18.80 1.47 -12.92
N PRO A 193 19.54 0.54 -12.29
CA PRO A 193 19.21 -0.87 -12.35
C PRO A 193 17.82 -1.18 -11.76
N LYS A 194 16.93 -1.76 -12.57
CA LYS A 194 15.55 -2.13 -12.19
C LYS A 194 15.46 -2.89 -10.86
N ILE A 195 16.40 -3.81 -10.62
CA ILE A 195 16.42 -4.63 -9.41
C ILE A 195 16.66 -3.76 -8.17
N LEU A 196 17.60 -2.82 -8.22
CA LEU A 196 17.90 -1.94 -7.09
C LEU A 196 16.72 -1.02 -6.79
N PHE A 197 16.08 -0.48 -7.83
CA PHE A 197 14.84 0.29 -7.68
C PHE A 197 13.77 -0.51 -6.93
N TYR A 198 13.49 -1.74 -7.34
CA TYR A 198 12.45 -2.52 -6.67
C TYR A 198 12.84 -2.98 -5.26
N VAL A 199 14.13 -3.23 -4.99
CA VAL A 199 14.62 -3.53 -3.64
C VAL A 199 14.37 -2.35 -2.70
N ASP A 200 14.64 -1.13 -3.16
CA ASP A 200 14.40 0.09 -2.40
C ASP A 200 12.92 0.29 -2.08
N TYR A 201 12.06 0.16 -3.08
CA TYR A 201 10.61 0.26 -2.86
C TYR A 201 10.11 -0.85 -1.92
N LEU A 202 10.53 -2.11 -2.11
CA LEU A 202 10.16 -3.19 -1.20
C LEU A 202 10.65 -2.94 0.23
N ALA A 203 11.81 -2.34 0.42
CA ALA A 203 12.30 -1.97 1.73
C ALA A 203 11.49 -0.85 2.38
N LEU A 204 11.11 0.16 1.61
CA LEU A 204 10.22 1.22 2.08
C LEU A 204 8.83 0.69 2.44
N MET A 205 8.25 -0.18 1.61
CA MET A 205 7.03 -0.90 1.95
C MET A 205 7.22 -1.72 3.23
N GLY A 206 8.35 -2.41 3.37
CA GLY A 206 8.73 -3.15 4.57
C GLY A 206 8.79 -2.28 5.82
N LEU A 207 9.33 -1.06 5.72
CA LEU A 207 9.31 -0.06 6.79
C LEU A 207 7.88 0.28 7.23
N CYS A 208 7.00 0.62 6.27
CA CYS A 208 5.60 0.93 6.58
C CYS A 208 4.89 -0.26 7.23
N ILE A 209 5.10 -1.48 6.70
CA ILE A 209 4.56 -2.71 7.27
C ILE A 209 5.06 -2.91 8.69
N PHE A 210 6.35 -2.72 8.93
CA PHE A 210 6.97 -2.85 10.26
C PHE A 210 6.31 -1.89 11.25
N ILE A 211 6.22 -0.60 10.91
CA ILE A 211 5.59 0.44 11.75
C ILE A 211 4.15 0.06 12.07
N ALA A 212 3.33 -0.23 11.05
CA ALA A 212 1.92 -0.56 11.24
C ALA A 212 1.75 -1.83 12.08
N TYR A 213 2.51 -2.89 11.78
CA TYR A 213 2.46 -4.16 12.50
C TYR A 213 2.80 -4.02 13.98
N TYR A 214 3.92 -3.38 14.31
CA TYR A 214 4.33 -3.24 15.71
C TYR A 214 3.46 -2.23 16.47
N SER A 215 2.96 -1.19 15.81
CA SER A 215 1.98 -0.27 16.42
C SER A 215 0.71 -1.01 16.85
N THR A 216 0.15 -1.86 15.98
CA THR A 216 -1.04 -2.66 16.34
C THR A 216 -0.76 -3.59 17.52
N LYS A 217 0.45 -4.17 17.59
CA LYS A 217 0.85 -5.09 18.65
C LYS A 217 1.02 -4.39 19.99
N VAL A 218 1.60 -3.19 20.00
CA VAL A 218 1.74 -2.35 21.20
C VAL A 218 0.37 -1.92 21.69
N MET A 219 -0.50 -1.40 20.81
CA MET A 219 -1.85 -0.97 21.18
C MET A 219 -2.70 -2.11 21.74
N ARG A 220 -2.57 -3.33 21.21
CA ARG A 220 -3.26 -4.51 21.77
C ARG A 220 -2.76 -4.85 23.17
N LYS A 221 -1.45 -4.82 23.40
CA LYS A 221 -0.85 -5.06 24.72
C LYS A 221 -1.29 -4.02 25.76
N LEU A 222 -1.38 -2.75 25.37
CA LEU A 222 -1.83 -1.68 26.26
C LEU A 222 -3.29 -1.86 26.68
N LYS A 223 -4.14 -2.41 25.80
CA LYS A 223 -5.53 -2.75 26.12
C LYS A 223 -5.68 -4.03 26.96
N GLU A 224 -4.73 -4.96 26.87
CA GLU A 224 -4.72 -6.23 27.62
C GLU A 224 -4.22 -6.07 29.07
N LYS A 225 -3.54 -4.96 29.42
CA LYS A 225 -3.32 -4.59 30.82
C LYS A 225 -4.63 -4.02 31.38
N PRO A 226 -5.32 -4.69 32.32
CA PRO A 226 -6.36 -4.02 33.08
C PRO A 226 -5.68 -2.89 33.86
N GLU A 227 -6.36 -1.76 34.01
CA GLU A 227 -6.06 -0.81 35.07
C GLU A 227 -5.88 -1.60 36.37
N GLY A 228 -4.69 -1.48 36.97
CA GLY A 228 -4.40 -2.17 38.23
C GLY A 228 -5.40 -1.74 39.30
N PRO A 229 -5.71 -2.60 40.28
CA PRO A 229 -6.66 -2.26 41.34
C PRO A 229 -6.17 -1.00 42.07
N GLN A 230 -7.02 0.02 42.12
CA GLN A 230 -6.93 1.11 43.09
C GLN A 230 -7.37 0.59 44.46
#